data_AF-D7BWB9-F1
#
_entry.id   AF-D7BWB9-F1
#
_cell.length_a   1.000
_cell.length_b   1.000
_cell.length_c   1.000
_cell.angle_alpha   90.00
_cell.angle_beta   90.00
_cell.angle_gamma   90.00
#
_symmetry.space_group_name_H-M   'P 1'
#
loop_
_entity.id
_entity.type
_entity.pdbx_description
1 polymer ?
#
loop_
_entity_poly.entity_id
_entity_poly.type
_entity_poly.pdbx_seq_one_letter_code
_entity_poly.pdbx_strand_id
1 'polypeptide(L)'
;MPLRQYAYFALFSRHTTADDMASELGITPDEVTVRGSRFTEPAVVPVDHSWMVVCREPGLRVDEQITCILDRLQPHTDRICDLTRHLARTGGGAVLQIVRYFNDTDQAHPGAADAPNLFGWHLDRKVLDFLNATGAELDIDEYDMAGAEDTT
;
A
#
# COMPACT_ATOMS: atom_id res chain seq x y z
N MET A 1 21.67 -9.16 4.00
CA MET A 1 20.32 -9.47 3.53
C MET A 1 19.83 -8.25 2.76
N PRO A 2 19.90 -8.28 1.41
CA PRO A 2 19.24 -7.28 0.58
C PRO A 2 17.77 -7.13 0.99
N LEU A 3 17.27 -5.91 1.04
CA LEU A 3 15.91 -5.60 1.43
C LEU A 3 15.36 -4.56 0.45
N ARG A 4 14.31 -4.95 -0.30
CA ARG A 4 13.48 -4.02 -1.06
C ARG A 4 12.19 -3.81 -0.28
N GLN A 5 11.80 -2.55 -0.09
CA GLN A 5 10.56 -2.24 0.61
C GLN A 5 9.85 -1.04 -0.01
N TYR A 6 8.54 -1.02 0.14
CA TYR A 6 7.73 0.15 -0.17
C TYR A 6 6.48 0.17 0.70
N ALA A 7 5.86 1.34 0.80
CA ALA A 7 4.57 1.49 1.46
C ALA A 7 3.55 2.07 0.47
N TYR A 8 2.28 1.76 0.69
CA TYR A 8 1.18 2.40 -0.01
C TYR A 8 -0.05 2.53 0.89
N PHE A 9 -0.85 3.55 0.63
CA PHE A 9 -2.22 3.62 1.13
C PHE A 9 -3.17 3.27 0.00
N ALA A 10 -4.13 2.38 0.27
CA ALA A 10 -5.13 1.97 -0.69
C ALA A 10 -6.55 2.14 -0.15
N LEU A 11 -7.45 2.54 -1.03
CA LEU A 11 -8.89 2.34 -0.89
C LEU A 11 -9.30 1.19 -1.81
N PHE A 12 -10.15 0.30 -1.34
CA PHE A 12 -10.61 -0.84 -2.13
C PHE A 12 -12.13 -1.01 -2.07
N SER A 13 -12.72 -1.46 -3.17
CA SER A 13 -14.16 -1.66 -3.31
C SER A 13 -14.52 -2.61 -4.44
N ARG A 14 -15.57 -3.38 -4.23
CA ARG A 14 -16.18 -4.23 -5.27
C ARG A 14 -17.11 -3.48 -6.21
N HIS A 15 -17.53 -2.29 -5.82
CA HIS A 15 -18.66 -1.59 -6.45
C HIS A 15 -18.33 -0.15 -6.87
N THR A 16 -17.27 0.42 -6.31
CA THR A 16 -16.80 1.77 -6.61
C THR A 16 -15.52 1.63 -7.41
N THR A 17 -15.46 2.23 -8.60
CA THR A 17 -14.24 2.17 -9.40
C THR A 17 -13.17 3.12 -8.83
N ALA A 18 -11.91 2.91 -9.18
CA ALA A 18 -10.86 3.84 -8.76
C ALA A 18 -11.04 5.25 -9.36
N ASP A 19 -11.64 5.37 -10.55
CA ASP A 19 -11.94 6.67 -11.16
C ASP A 19 -13.02 7.43 -10.37
N ASP A 20 -14.04 6.72 -9.87
CA ASP A 20 -15.06 7.29 -8.99
C ASP A 20 -14.44 7.74 -7.66
N MET A 21 -13.56 6.91 -7.07
CA MET A 21 -12.83 7.26 -5.85
C MET A 21 -11.96 8.51 -6.05
N ALA A 22 -11.21 8.57 -7.17
CA ALA A 22 -10.37 9.72 -7.49
C ALA A 22 -11.18 11.01 -7.65
N SER A 23 -12.35 10.90 -8.30
CA SER A 23 -13.28 12.01 -8.50
C SER A 23 -13.85 12.53 -7.17
N GLU A 24 -14.19 11.63 -6.25
CA GLU A 24 -14.73 11.99 -4.93
C GLU A 24 -13.66 12.64 -4.03
N LEU A 25 -12.45 12.09 -4.03
CA LEU A 25 -11.34 12.64 -3.23
C LEU A 25 -10.82 13.95 -3.80
N GLY A 26 -10.87 14.11 -5.13
CA GLY A 26 -10.18 15.17 -5.86
C GLY A 26 -8.67 14.98 -5.90
N ILE A 27 -8.21 13.72 -5.82
CA ILE A 27 -6.80 13.34 -5.83
C ILE A 27 -6.62 12.22 -6.84
N THR A 28 -5.65 12.38 -7.74
CA THR A 28 -5.25 11.32 -8.67
C THR A 28 -4.49 10.23 -7.90
N PRO A 29 -4.74 8.92 -8.12
CA PRO A 29 -3.91 7.86 -7.56
C PRO A 29 -2.55 7.79 -8.27
N ASP A 30 -1.57 7.17 -7.63
CA ASP A 30 -0.35 6.73 -8.30
C ASP A 30 -0.58 5.42 -9.06
N GLU A 31 -1.39 4.54 -8.48
CA GLU A 31 -1.71 3.24 -9.06
C GLU A 31 -3.18 2.90 -8.91
N VAL A 32 -3.69 2.20 -9.93
CA VAL A 32 -5.02 1.60 -9.92
C VAL A 32 -4.84 0.12 -10.22
N THR A 33 -5.45 -0.73 -9.40
CA THR A 33 -5.52 -2.15 -9.70
C THR A 33 -6.97 -2.61 -9.73
N VAL A 34 -7.24 -3.59 -10.59
CA VAL A 34 -8.54 -4.26 -10.66
C VAL A 34 -8.25 -5.75 -10.55
N ARG A 35 -8.44 -6.30 -9.35
CA ARG A 35 -8.24 -7.72 -9.09
C ARG A 35 -9.53 -8.46 -9.45
N GLY A 36 -9.59 -8.99 -10.66
CA GLY A 36 -10.64 -9.94 -11.06
C GLY A 36 -10.31 -11.36 -10.61
N SER A 37 -11.33 -12.21 -10.45
CA SER A 37 -11.12 -13.66 -10.36
C SER A 37 -10.63 -14.21 -11.71
N ARG A 38 -9.54 -14.97 -11.70
CA ARG A 38 -9.23 -15.90 -12.80
C ARG A 38 -9.98 -17.23 -12.66
N PHE A 39 -10.62 -17.48 -11.52
CA PHE A 39 -11.35 -18.69 -11.21
C PHE A 39 -12.85 -18.50 -11.44
N THR A 40 -13.45 -19.37 -12.24
CA THR A 40 -14.91 -19.45 -12.44
C THR A 40 -15.59 -20.46 -11.52
N GLU A 41 -14.82 -21.29 -10.81
CA GLU A 41 -15.31 -22.34 -9.91
C GLU A 41 -14.45 -22.46 -8.64
N PRO A 42 -15.04 -22.83 -7.48
CA PRO A 42 -16.48 -22.98 -7.23
C PRO A 42 -17.20 -21.63 -7.00
N ALA A 43 -16.47 -20.53 -6.84
CA ALA A 43 -17.03 -19.18 -6.74
C ALA A 43 -16.14 -18.16 -7.45
N VAL A 44 -16.76 -17.29 -8.22
CA VAL A 44 -16.09 -16.12 -8.82
C VAL A 44 -15.68 -15.19 -7.66
N VAL A 45 -14.38 -14.94 -7.51
CA VAL A 45 -13.90 -13.87 -6.63
C VAL A 45 -14.44 -12.54 -7.18
N PRO A 46 -15.18 -11.76 -6.39
CA PRO A 46 -15.66 -10.46 -6.84
C PRO A 46 -14.50 -9.60 -7.32
N VAL A 47 -14.73 -8.84 -8.39
CA VAL A 47 -13.79 -7.83 -8.84
C VAL A 47 -13.54 -6.87 -7.68
N ASP A 48 -12.28 -6.59 -7.39
CA ASP A 48 -11.89 -5.61 -6.39
C ASP A 48 -11.10 -4.48 -7.06
N HIS A 49 -11.63 -3.27 -6.98
CA HIS A 49 -11.03 -2.06 -7.51
C HIS A 49 -10.24 -1.40 -6.41
N SER A 50 -8.97 -1.08 -6.67
CA SER A 50 -8.13 -0.38 -5.72
C SER A 50 -7.60 0.93 -6.31
N TRP A 51 -7.68 1.98 -5.49
CA TRP A 51 -7.08 3.28 -5.72
C TRP A 51 -5.92 3.44 -4.73
N MET A 52 -4.72 3.79 -5.18
CA MET A 52 -3.52 3.77 -4.33
C MET A 52 -2.65 5.03 -4.44
N VAL A 53 -2.06 5.44 -3.31
CA VAL A 53 -0.93 6.37 -3.24
C VAL A 53 0.28 5.61 -2.72
N VAL A 54 1.39 5.64 -3.46
CA VAL A 54 2.52 4.72 -3.27
C VAL A 54 3.83 5.47 -3.12
N CYS A 55 4.66 5.05 -2.16
CA CYS A 55 6.04 5.52 -2.03
C CYS A 55 7.02 4.35 -2.19
N ARG A 56 7.77 4.35 -3.31
CA ARG A 56 8.83 3.36 -3.60
C ARG A 56 10.23 3.98 -3.66
N GLU A 57 10.41 5.17 -3.09
CA GLU A 57 11.70 5.86 -3.12
C GLU A 57 12.78 4.96 -2.48
N PRO A 58 13.84 4.58 -3.22
CA PRO A 58 14.89 3.71 -2.70
C PRO A 58 15.63 4.36 -1.53
N GLY A 59 16.03 3.55 -0.56
CA GLY A 59 16.82 4.01 0.59
C GLY A 59 16.03 4.71 1.69
N LEU A 60 14.73 4.98 1.50
CA LEU A 60 13.86 5.44 2.59
C LEU A 60 13.49 4.30 3.54
N ARG A 61 13.48 4.61 4.83
CA ARG A 61 12.86 3.76 5.85
C ARG A 61 11.34 3.79 5.71
N VAL A 62 10.66 2.80 6.29
CA VAL A 62 9.21 2.66 6.15
C VAL A 62 8.46 3.87 6.74
N ASP A 63 8.89 4.41 7.86
CA ASP A 63 8.31 5.61 8.48
C ASP A 63 8.47 6.86 7.58
N GLU A 64 9.59 6.97 6.87
CA GLU A 64 9.81 8.03 5.88
C GLU A 64 8.90 7.84 4.65
N GLN A 65 8.73 6.61 4.15
CA GLN A 65 7.81 6.30 3.05
C GLN A 65 6.34 6.59 3.43
N ILE A 66 5.93 6.22 4.64
CA ILE A 66 4.61 6.54 5.19
C ILE A 66 4.44 8.05 5.31
N THR A 67 5.47 8.78 5.76
CA THR A 67 5.41 10.24 5.84
C THR A 67 5.13 10.88 4.48
N CYS A 68 5.81 10.43 3.41
CA CYS A 68 5.54 10.90 2.05
C CYS A 68 4.09 10.66 1.61
N ILE A 69 3.53 9.50 1.95
CA ILE A 69 2.12 9.16 1.65
C ILE A 69 1.18 10.08 2.42
N LEU A 70 1.40 10.21 3.73
CA LEU A 70 0.53 11.00 4.60
C LEU A 70 0.58 12.49 4.27
N ASP A 71 1.74 13.05 3.93
CA ASP A 71 1.83 14.46 3.55
C ASP A 71 0.96 14.81 2.33
N ARG A 72 0.73 13.83 1.44
CA ARG A 72 -0.22 13.98 0.32
C ARG A 72 -1.68 13.77 0.71
N LEU A 73 -1.96 12.83 1.62
CA LEU A 73 -3.34 12.45 1.98
C LEU A 73 -3.94 13.34 3.07
N GLN A 74 -3.11 13.89 3.95
CA GLN A 74 -3.55 14.62 5.14
C GLN A 74 -4.48 15.81 4.83
N PRO A 75 -4.26 16.62 3.76
CA PRO A 75 -5.19 17.68 3.38
C PRO A 75 -6.61 17.19 3.01
N HIS A 76 -6.77 15.89 2.77
CA HIS A 76 -8.01 15.27 2.30
C HIS A 76 -8.60 14.26 3.30
N THR A 77 -8.08 14.21 4.54
CA THR A 77 -8.44 13.21 5.56
C THR A 77 -9.95 13.08 5.76
N ASP A 78 -10.69 14.20 5.81
CA ASP A 78 -12.15 14.17 6.02
C ASP A 78 -12.87 13.46 4.86
N ARG A 79 -12.48 13.74 3.61
CA ARG A 79 -13.05 13.08 2.43
C ARG A 79 -12.68 11.60 2.38
N ILE A 80 -11.45 11.26 2.75
CA ILE A 80 -11.00 9.88 2.84
C ILE A 80 -11.81 9.13 3.92
N CYS A 81 -12.08 9.75 5.07
CA CYS A 81 -12.92 9.18 6.12
C CYS A 81 -14.35 8.94 5.62
N ASP A 82 -14.96 9.94 4.97
CA ASP A 82 -16.31 9.83 4.41
C ASP A 82 -16.41 8.70 3.38
N LEU A 83 -15.48 8.66 2.44
CA LEU A 83 -15.41 7.63 1.42
C LEU A 83 -15.18 6.24 2.05
N THR A 84 -14.22 6.10 2.96
CA THR A 84 -13.94 4.81 3.62
C THR A 84 -15.18 4.28 4.36
N ARG A 85 -15.92 5.17 5.06
CA ARG A 85 -17.20 4.80 5.69
C ARG A 85 -18.27 4.40 4.68
N HIS A 86 -18.29 4.99 3.49
CA HIS A 86 -19.18 4.59 2.41
C HIS A 86 -18.80 3.20 1.87
N LEU A 87 -17.51 2.99 1.56
CA LEU A 87 -16.99 1.72 1.04
C LEU A 87 -17.21 0.56 2.01
N ALA A 88 -17.01 0.78 3.31
CA ALA A 88 -17.21 -0.23 4.35
C ALA A 88 -18.63 -0.82 4.37
N ARG A 89 -19.65 -0.05 3.97
CA ARG A 89 -21.06 -0.53 3.92
C ARG A 89 -21.30 -1.58 2.84
N THR A 90 -20.42 -1.66 1.84
CA THR A 90 -20.54 -2.57 0.70
C THR A 90 -19.38 -3.57 0.62
N GLY A 91 -18.59 -3.68 1.70
CA GLY A 91 -17.49 -4.63 1.83
C GLY A 91 -16.16 -4.16 1.24
N GLY A 92 -16.00 -2.85 0.99
CA GLY A 92 -14.72 -2.20 0.74
C GLY A 92 -14.08 -1.65 2.01
N GLY A 93 -12.99 -0.89 1.87
CA GLY A 93 -12.26 -0.34 3.02
C GLY A 93 -11.01 0.43 2.63
N ALA A 94 -10.14 0.62 3.61
CA ALA A 94 -8.86 1.31 3.47
C ALA A 94 -7.74 0.53 4.17
N VAL A 95 -6.53 0.55 3.61
CA VAL A 95 -5.35 -0.09 4.20
C VAL A 95 -4.10 0.75 3.95
N LEU A 96 -3.24 0.87 4.96
CA LEU A 96 -1.85 1.27 4.83
C LEU A 96 -1.01 -0.02 4.78
N GLN A 97 -0.51 -0.37 3.61
CA GLN A 97 0.31 -1.57 3.40
C GLN A 97 1.79 -1.22 3.42
N ILE A 98 2.57 -2.09 4.08
CA ILE A 98 4.01 -2.15 3.95
C ILE A 98 4.36 -3.46 3.26
N VAL A 99 5.17 -3.42 2.21
CA VAL A 99 5.61 -4.62 1.50
C VAL A 99 7.12 -4.71 1.55
N ARG A 100 7.64 -5.86 2.00
CA ARG A 100 9.07 -6.14 2.14
C ARG A 100 9.45 -7.41 1.41
N TYR A 101 10.49 -7.32 0.61
CA TYR A 101 11.16 -8.44 -0.03
C TYR A 101 12.55 -8.57 0.57
N PHE A 102 12.76 -9.66 1.29
CA PHE A 102 14.06 -10.05 1.81
C PHE A 102 14.82 -10.87 0.78
N ASN A 103 16.16 -10.77 0.80
CA ASN A 103 17.04 -11.50 -0.11
C ASN A 103 16.80 -11.18 -1.60
N ASP A 104 16.27 -9.99 -1.89
CA ASP A 104 16.03 -9.53 -3.26
C ASP A 104 17.36 -9.05 -3.90
N THR A 105 18.00 -9.92 -4.67
CA THR A 105 19.29 -9.68 -5.32
C THR A 105 19.19 -8.98 -6.68
N ASP A 106 17.99 -8.80 -7.23
CA ASP A 106 17.77 -8.30 -8.59
C ASP A 106 17.98 -6.79 -8.72
N GLN A 107 17.96 -6.05 -7.62
CA GLN A 107 18.38 -4.65 -7.60
C GLN A 107 19.85 -4.56 -7.19
N ALA A 108 20.74 -4.29 -8.16
CA ALA A 108 22.15 -4.01 -7.92
C ALA A 108 22.29 -2.84 -6.91
N HIS A 109 22.80 -3.13 -5.72
CA HIS A 109 23.06 -2.12 -4.71
C HIS A 109 24.39 -1.42 -5.05
N PRO A 110 24.44 -0.10 -5.29
CA PRO A 110 25.70 0.62 -5.34
C PRO A 110 26.32 0.60 -3.93
N GLY A 111 27.47 -0.06 -3.79
CA GLY A 111 28.37 0.05 -2.62
C GLY A 111 27.76 -0.34 -1.27
N ALA A 112 27.82 -1.62 -0.92
CA ALA A 112 27.30 -2.20 0.33
C ALA A 112 27.83 -1.61 1.66
N ALA A 113 28.74 -0.63 1.63
CA ALA A 113 29.34 -0.03 2.82
C ALA A 113 28.57 1.18 3.38
N ASP A 114 27.77 1.89 2.56
CA ASP A 114 27.10 3.14 2.95
C ASP A 114 25.56 3.11 2.82
N ALA A 115 24.96 1.92 2.59
CA ALA A 115 23.51 1.81 2.48
C ALA A 115 22.82 2.06 3.85
N PRO A 116 21.76 2.87 3.90
CA PRO A 116 21.03 3.13 5.15
C PRO A 116 20.44 1.85 5.72
N ASN A 117 20.46 1.70 7.04
CA ASN A 117 19.82 0.57 7.71
C ASN A 117 18.30 0.68 7.58
N LEU A 118 17.70 -0.17 6.75
CA LEU A 118 16.26 -0.20 6.48
C LEU A 118 15.44 -1.05 7.47
N PHE A 119 16.10 -1.68 8.45
CA PHE A 119 15.44 -2.51 9.45
C PHE A 119 14.85 -1.71 10.60
N GLY A 120 13.66 -2.13 11.04
CA GLY A 120 12.87 -1.39 12.01
C GLY A 120 12.25 -0.12 11.42
N TRP A 121 11.21 0.36 12.06
CA TRP A 121 10.55 1.61 11.71
C TRP A 121 9.72 2.09 12.90
N HIS A 122 9.42 3.38 12.93
CA HIS A 122 8.64 3.98 14.00
C HIS A 122 7.21 4.25 13.53
N LEU A 123 6.24 3.70 14.25
CA LEU A 123 4.83 4.07 14.10
C LEU A 123 4.54 5.23 15.05
N ASP A 124 4.52 6.45 14.52
CA ASP A 124 4.32 7.65 15.33
C ASP A 124 2.83 7.96 15.58
N ARG A 125 2.57 9.00 16.39
CA ARG A 125 1.21 9.44 16.71
C ARG A 125 0.45 9.95 15.49
N LYS A 126 1.11 10.66 14.56
CA LYS A 126 0.47 11.23 13.37
C LYS A 126 -0.09 10.12 12.49
N VAL A 127 0.65 9.03 12.32
CA VAL A 127 0.19 7.85 11.57
C VAL A 127 -0.99 7.19 12.28
N LEU A 128 -0.90 6.98 13.59
CA LEU A 128 -2.00 6.39 14.38
C LEU A 128 -3.29 7.22 14.31
N ASP A 129 -3.18 8.54 14.39
CA ASP A 129 -4.34 9.44 14.31
C ASP A 129 -4.97 9.39 12.91
N PHE A 130 -4.16 9.31 11.85
CA PHE A 130 -4.67 9.14 10.49
C PHE A 130 -5.37 7.79 10.26
N LEU A 131 -4.77 6.69 10.72
CA LEU A 131 -5.38 5.36 10.63
C LEU A 131 -6.70 5.33 11.39
N ASN A 132 -6.75 5.89 12.60
CA ASN A 132 -7.97 5.97 13.40
C ASN A 132 -9.04 6.85 12.74
N ALA A 133 -8.66 8.00 12.15
CA ALA A 133 -9.61 8.89 11.48
C ALA A 133 -10.21 8.27 10.21
N THR A 134 -9.39 7.58 9.43
CA THR A 134 -9.83 6.95 8.18
C THR A 134 -10.48 5.59 8.39
N GLY A 135 -10.24 4.95 9.53
CA GLY A 135 -10.62 3.56 9.76
C GLY A 135 -9.78 2.58 8.95
N ALA A 136 -8.61 3.01 8.47
CA ALA A 136 -7.72 2.18 7.69
C ALA A 136 -6.99 1.15 8.57
N GLU A 137 -6.85 -0.05 8.04
CA GLU A 137 -6.01 -1.08 8.63
C GLU A 137 -4.53 -0.80 8.35
N LEU A 138 -3.65 -1.34 9.18
CA LEU A 138 -2.21 -1.39 8.92
C LEU A 138 -1.84 -2.85 8.70
N ASP A 139 -1.26 -3.16 7.54
CA ASP A 139 -0.86 -4.52 7.19
C ASP A 139 0.56 -4.55 6.61
N ILE A 140 1.23 -5.68 6.78
CA ILE A 140 2.64 -5.86 6.45
C ILE A 140 2.80 -7.20 5.73
N ASP A 141 3.09 -7.12 4.44
CA ASP A 141 3.48 -8.27 3.65
C ASP A 141 4.99 -8.46 3.66
N GLU A 142 5.44 -9.64 4.02
CA GLU A 142 6.84 -10.02 4.05
C GLU A 142 7.08 -11.26 3.17
N TYR A 143 7.98 -11.13 2.20
CA TYR A 143 8.33 -12.18 1.26
C TYR A 143 9.83 -12.47 1.33
N ASP A 144 10.20 -13.73 1.50
CA ASP A 144 11.57 -14.19 1.34
C ASP A 144 11.81 -14.63 -0.10
N MET A 145 12.75 -13.97 -0.78
CA MET A 145 13.11 -14.27 -2.16
C MET A 145 14.26 -15.29 -2.28
N ALA A 146 14.72 -15.86 -1.17
CA ALA A 146 15.67 -16.96 -1.19
C ALA A 146 15.07 -18.20 -1.88
N GLY A 147 15.55 -18.52 -3.09
CA GLY A 147 15.12 -19.70 -3.85
C GLY A 147 14.24 -19.44 -5.08
N ALA A 148 14.10 -18.19 -5.53
CA ALA A 148 13.50 -17.91 -6.85
C ALA A 148 14.41 -18.29 -8.04
N GLU A 149 15.67 -18.64 -7.79
CA GLU A 149 16.57 -19.33 -8.72
C GLU A 149 16.28 -20.84 -8.69
N ASP A 150 15.24 -21.29 -9.39
CA ASP A 150 15.15 -22.63 -10.03
C ASP A 150 13.69 -22.92 -10.42
N THR A 151 13.26 -22.40 -11.54
CA THR A 151 12.23 -23.04 -12.36
C THR A 151 12.41 -22.59 -13.80
N THR A 152 13.36 -23.24 -14.48
CA THR A 152 13.43 -23.27 -15.95
C THR A 152 12.89 -24.60 -16.43
#